data_AF-A0A8G1J8U7-F1
#
_entry.id   AF-A0A8G1J8U7-F1
#
_cell.length_a   1.000
_cell.length_b   1.000
_cell.length_c   1.000
_cell.angle_alpha   90.00
_cell.angle_beta   90.00
_cell.angle_gamma   90.00
#
_symmetry.space_group_name_H-M   'P 1'
#
loop_
_entity.id
_entity.type
_entity.pdbx_description
1 polymer ?
#
loop_
_entity_poly.entity_id
_entity_poly.type
_entity_poly.pdbx_seq_one_letter_code
_entity_poly.pdbx_strand_id
1 'polypeptide(L)'
;MPRAEGAEARLNAVLAHGSRRPRLDGVLDDPAWLPGWHRAVAFLDPLERRPGRIRQCADPKCVLWHFDATGNGSRRRHSMATCGDRAKAERCQRRRSWRPLTPPSRGSRRGPRRCGSPRGSPRSLP
;
A
#
# COMPACT_ATOMS: atom_id res chain seq x y z
N MET A 1 -10.46 48.11 8.29
CA MET A 1 -10.08 46.68 8.17
C MET A 1 -9.08 46.46 7.02
N PRO A 2 -7.79 46.88 7.11
CA PRO A 2 -6.85 46.84 5.97
C PRO A 2 -5.95 45.59 5.91
N ARG A 3 -5.94 44.74 6.95
CA ARG A 3 -5.08 43.54 7.02
C ARG A 3 -5.62 42.35 6.20
N ALA A 4 -6.94 42.32 5.95
CA ALA A 4 -7.60 41.31 5.11
C ALA A 4 -7.21 41.48 3.63
N GLU A 5 -7.19 42.72 3.14
CA GLU A 5 -6.90 43.07 1.74
C GLU A 5 -5.47 42.66 1.31
N GLY A 6 -4.48 42.83 2.20
CA GLY A 6 -3.12 42.35 1.96
C GLY A 6 -2.98 40.82 2.02
N ALA A 7 -3.83 40.12 2.78
CA ALA A 7 -3.86 38.66 2.82
C ALA A 7 -4.54 38.09 1.56
N GLU A 8 -5.63 38.73 1.11
CA GLU A 8 -6.34 38.39 -0.12
C GLU A 8 -5.47 38.61 -1.37
N ALA A 9 -4.73 39.73 -1.44
CA ALA A 9 -3.81 39.99 -2.54
C ALA A 9 -2.71 38.92 -2.66
N ARG A 10 -2.15 38.48 -1.52
CA ARG A 10 -1.15 37.41 -1.49
C ARG A 10 -1.74 36.06 -1.87
N LEU A 11 -2.94 35.75 -1.39
CA LEU A 11 -3.66 34.54 -1.78
C LEU A 11 -3.96 34.55 -3.29
N ASN A 12 -4.42 35.67 -3.84
CA ASN A 12 -4.70 35.82 -5.26
C ASN A 12 -3.45 35.70 -6.13
N ALA A 13 -2.31 36.21 -5.67
CA ALA A 13 -1.02 36.00 -6.36
C ALA A 13 -0.67 34.50 -6.45
N VAL A 14 -0.95 33.73 -5.38
CA VAL A 14 -0.76 32.27 -5.40
C VAL A 14 -1.78 31.59 -6.33
N LEU A 15 -3.05 31.98 -6.27
CA LEU A 15 -4.11 31.43 -7.12
C LEU A 15 -3.94 31.79 -8.60
N ALA A 16 -3.22 32.87 -8.94
CA ALA A 16 -2.91 33.24 -10.31
C ALA A 16 -2.02 32.23 -11.04
N HIS A 17 -1.34 31.33 -10.32
CA HIS A 17 -0.49 30.30 -10.93
C HIS A 17 -1.26 29.14 -11.59
N GLY A 18 -2.57 29.02 -11.38
CA GLY A 18 -3.36 27.99 -12.07
C GLY A 18 -4.81 27.88 -11.58
N SER A 19 -5.67 27.32 -12.43
CA SER A 19 -7.08 27.10 -12.09
C SER A 19 -7.48 25.63 -12.25
N ARG A 20 -8.19 25.09 -11.26
CA ARG A 20 -8.84 23.77 -11.34
C ARG A 20 -10.35 24.00 -11.51
N ARG A 21 -10.89 23.64 -12.68
CA ARG A 21 -12.31 23.80 -13.00
C ARG A 21 -12.98 22.42 -13.13
N PRO A 22 -13.47 21.82 -12.04
CA PRO A 22 -14.30 20.63 -12.14
C PRO A 22 -15.63 21.00 -12.82
N ARG A 23 -16.07 20.17 -13.77
CA ARG A 23 -17.36 20.29 -14.46
C ARG A 23 -18.18 19.03 -14.17
N LEU A 24 -19.42 19.19 -13.72
CA LEU A 24 -20.29 18.09 -13.31
C LEU A 24 -20.75 17.25 -14.52
N ASP A 25 -20.92 17.89 -15.66
CA ASP A 25 -21.35 17.35 -16.96
C ASP A 25 -20.19 17.29 -17.97
N GLY A 26 -18.95 17.14 -17.50
CA GLY A 26 -17.80 17.03 -18.38
C GLY A 26 -17.97 15.85 -19.35
N VAL A 27 -18.22 16.14 -20.62
CA VAL A 27 -18.23 15.13 -21.68
C VAL A 27 -16.79 14.95 -22.16
N LEU A 28 -16.34 13.71 -22.23
CA LEU A 28 -15.12 13.37 -22.96
C LEU A 28 -15.44 13.29 -24.44
N ASP A 29 -14.58 13.85 -25.28
CA ASP A 29 -14.73 13.82 -26.74
C ASP A 29 -14.80 12.39 -27.29
N ASP A 30 -14.21 11.43 -26.58
CA ASP A 30 -14.28 10.00 -26.88
C ASP A 30 -14.52 9.18 -25.60
N PRO A 31 -15.64 8.43 -25.50
CA PRO A 31 -15.98 7.63 -24.33
C PRO A 31 -14.98 6.49 -24.06
N ALA A 32 -14.16 6.07 -25.03
CA ALA A 32 -13.11 5.08 -24.81
C ALA A 32 -12.07 5.55 -23.77
N TRP A 33 -11.91 6.87 -23.60
CA TRP A 33 -11.00 7.45 -22.61
C TRP A 33 -11.57 7.53 -21.19
N LEU A 34 -12.86 7.29 -21.00
CA LEU A 34 -13.55 7.46 -19.72
C LEU A 34 -12.89 6.70 -18.55
N PRO A 35 -12.49 5.42 -18.70
CA PRO A 35 -11.80 4.71 -17.61
C PRO A 35 -10.45 5.33 -17.26
N GLY A 36 -9.67 5.73 -18.28
CA GLY A 36 -8.35 6.35 -18.10
C GLY A 36 -8.46 7.71 -17.40
N TRP A 37 -9.41 8.53 -17.84
CA TRP A 37 -9.68 9.84 -17.26
C TRP A 37 -10.13 9.75 -15.81
N HIS A 38 -11.09 8.87 -15.49
CA HIS A 38 -11.51 8.66 -14.11
C HIS A 38 -10.35 8.22 -13.22
N ARG A 39 -9.46 7.35 -13.72
CA ARG A 39 -8.26 6.94 -12.97
C ARG A 39 -7.29 8.09 -12.75
N ALA A 40 -7.06 8.92 -13.76
CA ALA A 40 -6.22 10.11 -13.62
C ALA A 40 -6.78 11.09 -12.59
N VAL A 41 -8.07 11.41 -12.66
CA VAL A 41 -8.73 12.32 -11.69
C VAL A 41 -8.70 11.75 -10.28
N ALA A 42 -9.01 10.46 -10.11
CA ALA A 42 -8.95 9.81 -8.80
C ALA A 42 -7.52 9.71 -8.25
N PHE A 43 -6.50 9.73 -9.11
CA PHE A 43 -5.09 9.72 -8.71
C PHE A 43 -4.61 11.06 -8.16
N LEU A 44 -5.22 12.18 -8.56
CA LEU A 44 -4.86 13.52 -8.07
C LEU A 44 -5.15 13.68 -6.57
N ASP A 45 -6.26 13.14 -6.07
CA ASP A 45 -6.67 13.32 -4.66
C ASP A 45 -5.62 12.77 -3.66
N PRO A 46 -5.09 11.54 -3.82
CA PRO A 46 -3.95 11.05 -3.06
C PRO A 46 -2.69 11.92 -3.12
N LEU A 47 -2.37 12.47 -4.30
CA LEU A 47 -1.18 13.29 -4.50
C LEU A 47 -1.27 14.61 -3.73
N GLU A 48 -2.45 15.23 -3.73
CA GLU A 48 -2.73 16.48 -3.04
C GLU A 48 -2.83 16.29 -1.52
N ARG A 49 -3.57 15.27 -1.07
CA ARG A 49 -3.88 15.10 0.37
C ARG A 49 -2.76 14.49 1.18
N ARG A 50 -2.01 13.54 0.62
CA ARG A 50 -0.99 12.77 1.34
C ARG A 50 0.21 12.47 0.45
N PRO A 51 1.00 13.50 0.10
CA PRO A 51 2.21 13.31 -0.71
C PRO A 51 3.14 12.27 -0.04
N GLY A 52 3.74 11.39 -0.84
CA GLY A 52 4.66 10.35 -0.36
C GLY A 52 4.01 9.08 0.21
N ARG A 53 2.69 8.90 0.07
CA ARG A 53 1.99 7.65 0.44
C ARG A 53 1.87 6.65 -0.71
N ILE A 54 2.23 7.04 -1.93
CA ILE A 54 2.38 6.13 -3.06
C ILE A 54 3.73 5.45 -2.92
N ARG A 55 3.72 4.14 -2.71
CA ARG A 55 4.93 3.35 -2.45
C ARG A 55 4.94 2.13 -3.33
N GLN A 56 6.13 1.75 -3.77
CA GLN A 56 6.35 0.45 -4.39
C GLN A 56 6.12 -0.65 -3.35
N CYS A 57 5.57 -1.78 -3.78
CA CYS A 57 5.43 -2.95 -2.91
C CYS A 57 6.82 -3.38 -2.38
N ALA A 58 6.90 -3.73 -1.09
CA ALA A 58 8.16 -4.15 -0.46
C ALA A 58 8.67 -5.55 -0.88
N ASP A 59 8.00 -6.21 -1.82
CA ASP A 59 8.47 -7.44 -2.43
C ASP A 59 9.32 -7.07 -3.66
N PRO A 60 10.62 -7.42 -3.71
CA PRO A 60 11.51 -7.03 -4.81
C PRO A 60 11.10 -7.62 -6.17
N LYS A 61 10.28 -8.69 -6.18
CA LYS A 61 9.74 -9.28 -7.41
C LYS A 61 8.42 -8.65 -7.83
N CYS A 62 7.89 -7.70 -7.06
CA CYS A 62 6.63 -7.03 -7.35
C CYS A 62 6.89 -5.61 -7.87
N VAL A 63 6.47 -5.36 -9.11
CA VAL A 63 6.56 -4.03 -9.76
C VAL A 63 5.35 -3.14 -9.46
N LEU A 64 4.39 -3.62 -8.66
CA LEU A 64 3.17 -2.88 -8.37
C LEU A 64 3.39 -1.80 -7.32
N TRP A 65 2.74 -0.67 -7.58
CA TRP A 65 2.65 0.46 -6.66
C TRP A 65 1.32 0.43 -5.92
N HIS A 66 1.31 0.96 -4.69
CA HIS A 66 0.08 1.11 -3.93
C HIS A 66 0.02 2.46 -3.21
N PHE A 67 -1.19 2.94 -2.98
CA PHE A 67 -1.43 4.04 -2.05
C PHE A 67 -1.63 3.50 -0.64
N ASP A 68 -0.87 4.02 0.32
CA ASP A 68 -1.06 3.69 1.73
C ASP A 68 -2.19 4.53 2.36
N ALA A 69 -3.40 4.01 2.27
CA ALA A 69 -4.60 4.61 2.88
C ALA A 69 -4.68 4.39 4.40
N THR A 70 -3.76 3.64 5.02
CA THR A 70 -3.85 3.37 6.46
C THR A 70 -3.55 4.63 7.26
N GLY A 71 -4.22 4.81 8.40
CA GLY A 71 -4.04 5.99 9.26
C GLY A 71 -2.58 6.20 9.68
N ASN A 72 -1.89 5.13 10.06
CA ASN A 72 -0.48 5.17 10.46
C ASN A 72 0.50 5.12 9.26
N GLY A 73 0.00 4.81 8.06
CA GLY A 73 0.82 4.65 6.88
C GLY A 73 1.93 3.59 7.01
N SER A 74 1.57 2.45 7.60
CA SER A 74 2.47 1.31 7.85
C SER A 74 2.33 0.18 6.83
N ARG A 75 1.46 0.33 5.82
CA ARG A 75 1.24 -0.72 4.83
C ARG A 75 2.44 -0.77 3.89
N ARG A 76 3.07 -1.94 3.82
CA ARG A 76 4.27 -2.18 3.00
C ARG A 76 4.00 -2.99 1.73
N ARG A 77 2.78 -3.49 1.53
CA ARG A 77 2.43 -4.38 0.41
C ARG A 77 1.07 -4.02 -0.18
N HIS A 78 0.95 -4.16 -1.51
CA HIS A 78 -0.27 -3.79 -2.23
C HIS A 78 -1.48 -4.66 -1.86
N SER A 79 -1.28 -5.96 -1.59
CA SER A 79 -2.34 -6.90 -1.19
C SER A 79 -1.80 -7.95 -0.24
N MET A 80 -2.64 -8.35 0.72
CA MET A 80 -2.33 -9.44 1.65
C MET A 80 -2.40 -10.80 0.95
N ALA A 81 -3.41 -11.03 0.10
CA ALA A 81 -3.62 -12.30 -0.61
C ALA A 81 -2.53 -12.58 -1.66
N THR A 82 -2.00 -11.55 -2.32
CA THR A 82 -1.02 -11.75 -3.39
C THR A 82 0.41 -11.69 -2.86
N CYS A 83 0.85 -10.53 -2.37
CA CYS A 83 2.23 -10.34 -1.93
C CYS A 83 2.47 -10.74 -0.47
N GLY A 84 1.43 -10.75 0.37
CA GLY A 84 1.56 -11.22 1.77
C GLY A 84 1.83 -12.72 1.85
N ASP A 85 1.06 -13.52 1.11
CA ASP A 85 1.23 -14.97 1.03
C ASP A 85 2.52 -15.37 0.31
N ARG A 86 2.88 -14.69 -0.79
CA ARG A 86 4.18 -14.89 -1.44
C ARG A 86 5.35 -14.68 -0.48
N ALA A 87 5.38 -13.56 0.24
CA ALA A 87 6.44 -13.29 1.22
C ALA A 87 6.45 -14.30 2.38
N LYS A 88 5.30 -14.86 2.76
CA LYS A 88 5.21 -15.96 3.74
C LYS A 88 5.82 -17.25 3.18
N ALA A 89 5.50 -17.61 1.93
CA ALA A 89 6.05 -18.77 1.25
C ALA A 89 7.57 -18.66 1.08
N GLU A 90 8.09 -17.51 0.62
CA GLU A 90 9.53 -17.31 0.44
C GLU A 90 10.32 -17.44 1.76
N ARG A 91 9.80 -16.89 2.87
CA ARG A 91 10.42 -17.08 4.19
C ARG A 91 10.39 -18.54 4.63
N CYS A 92 9.35 -19.29 4.29
CA CYS A 92 9.27 -20.72 4.59
C CYS A 92 10.31 -21.50 3.77
N GLN A 93 10.45 -21.19 2.47
CA GLN A 93 11.44 -21.81 1.59
C GLN A 93 12.86 -21.53 2.10
N ARG A 94 13.21 -20.27 2.41
CA ARG A 94 14.52 -19.88 2.97
C ARG A 94 14.83 -20.58 4.31
N ARG A 95 13.83 -20.87 5.14
CA ARG A 95 14.01 -21.64 6.39
C ARG A 95 14.12 -23.14 6.14
N ARG A 96 13.40 -23.69 5.17
CA ARG A 96 13.49 -25.11 4.78
C ARG A 96 14.83 -25.42 4.13
N SER A 97 15.39 -24.49 3.34
CA SER A 97 16.72 -24.62 2.77
C SER A 97 17.83 -24.53 3.81
N TRP A 98 17.55 -23.97 5.00
CA TRP A 98 18.45 -24.03 6.16
C TRP A 98 18.34 -25.35 6.95
N ARG A 99 17.62 -26.39 6.48
CA ARG A 99 17.78 -27.73 7.09
C ARG A 99 19.26 -28.12 6.93
N PRO A 100 20.03 -28.23 8.03
CA PRO A 100 21.40 -28.67 7.92
C PRO A 100 21.38 -30.11 7.40
N LEU A 101 22.24 -30.40 6.42
CA LEU A 101 22.45 -31.76 5.91
C LEU A 101 23.07 -32.66 6.99
N THR A 102 23.67 -32.06 8.02
CA THR A 102 24.14 -32.74 9.22
C THR A 102 23.00 -32.93 10.23
N PRO A 103 22.64 -34.19 10.58
CA PRO A 103 21.69 -34.43 11.67
C PRO A 103 22.26 -33.91 13.00
N PRO A 104 21.44 -33.28 13.86
CA PRO A 104 21.90 -32.88 15.19
C PRO A 104 22.37 -34.11 15.97
N SER A 105 23.46 -33.97 16.73
CA SER A 105 23.88 -35.02 17.67
C SER A 105 22.73 -35.33 18.63
N ARG A 106 22.60 -36.60 19.04
CA ARG A 106 21.44 -37.18 19.77
C ARG A 106 21.07 -36.50 21.10
N GLY A 107 21.75 -35.43 21.52
CA GLY A 107 21.58 -34.77 22.81
C GLY A 107 20.67 -33.52 22.85
N SER A 108 20.23 -32.94 21.72
CA SER A 108 19.45 -31.68 21.75
C SER A 108 17.94 -31.91 21.55
N ARG A 109 17.16 -31.91 22.65
CA ARG A 109 15.69 -32.04 22.65
C ARG A 109 14.90 -30.84 22.09
N ARG A 110 15.55 -29.88 21.43
CA ARG A 110 14.88 -28.71 20.82
C ARG A 110 15.10 -28.71 19.32
N GLY A 111 14.30 -29.51 18.62
CA GLY A 111 14.18 -29.43 17.17
C GLY A 111 13.61 -28.08 16.71
N PRO A 112 13.82 -27.70 15.44
CA PRO A 112 13.33 -26.43 14.90
C PRO A 112 11.80 -26.38 15.02
N ARG A 113 11.28 -25.33 15.68
CA ARG A 113 9.83 -25.10 15.80
C ARG A 113 9.26 -24.97 14.39
N ARG A 114 8.31 -25.84 14.02
CA ARG A 114 7.60 -25.74 12.73
C ARG A 114 6.84 -24.41 12.67
N CYS A 115 7.20 -23.56 11.71
CA CYS A 115 6.39 -22.41 11.38
C CYS A 115 5.12 -22.90 10.66
N GLY A 116 3.98 -22.85 11.34
CA GLY A 116 2.68 -23.21 10.77
C GLY A 116 1.84 -24.19 11.57
N SER A 117 2.17 -24.49 12.84
CA SER A 117 1.16 -25.12 13.70
C SER A 117 -0.06 -24.20 13.77
N PRO A 118 -1.25 -24.64 13.34
CA PRO A 118 -2.46 -23.92 13.73
C PRO A 118 -2.45 -23.89 15.26
N ARG A 119 -2.64 -22.71 15.86
CA ARG A 119 -3.07 -22.69 17.25
C ARG A 119 -4.43 -23.37 17.23
N GLY A 120 -4.47 -24.66 17.61
CA GLY A 120 -5.72 -25.34 17.87
C GLY A 120 -6.44 -24.55 18.95
N SER A 121 -7.48 -23.82 18.58
CA SER A 121 -8.49 -23.37 19.53
C SER A 121 -9.41 -24.55 19.77
N PRO A 122 -9.48 -25.11 20.99
CA PRO A 122 -10.62 -25.92 21.36
C PRO A 122 -11.78 -24.94 21.59
N ARG A 123 -12.59 -24.70 20.56
CA ARG A 123 -13.94 -24.17 20.79
C ARG A 123 -14.87 -25.36 20.90
N SER A 124 -15.16 -25.74 22.13
CA SER A 124 -16.30 -26.57 22.49
C SER A 124 -17.58 -25.88 22.02
N LEU A 125 -18.38 -26.60 21.27
CA LEU A 125 -19.78 -26.26 20.95
C LEU A 125 -20.65 -26.56 22.18
N PRO A 126 -21.67 -25.75 22.48
CA PRO A 126 -22.99 -26.25 22.80
C PRO A 126 -23.85 -26.39 21.54
#